data_AF-A0A515A3K6-F1
#
_entry.id   AF-A0A515A3K6-F1
#
_cell.length_a   1.000
_cell.length_b   1.000
_cell.length_c   1.000
_cell.angle_alpha   90.00
_cell.angle_beta   90.00
_cell.angle_gamma   90.00
#
_symmetry.space_group_name_H-M   'P 1'
#
loop_
_entity.id
_entity.type
_entity.pdbx_description
1 polymer ?
#
loop_
_entity_poly.entity_id
_entity_poly.type
_entity_poly.pdbx_seq_one_letter_code
_entity_poly.pdbx_strand_id
1 'polypeptide(L)' 'MVSGNEYTGKLTDLQISLLRLLDQGLDSQQTLEVRRLLLNYFSAQLKDEVSRVVEEKGYTEEDFRRMLVDDNFPAIRK' A
#
# COMPACT_ATOMS: atom_id res chain seq x y z
N MET A 1 8.80 18.12 -8.31
CA MET A 1 7.63 18.81 -7.76
C MET A 1 6.43 17.92 -8.03
N VAL A 2 5.99 17.14 -7.06
CA VAL A 2 4.70 16.42 -7.15
C VAL A 2 3.79 17.12 -6.16
N SER A 3 2.86 17.88 -6.71
CA SER A 3 1.93 18.74 -5.98
C SER A 3 1.15 17.93 -4.97
N GLY A 4 1.04 18.48 -3.75
CA GLY A 4 0.25 17.91 -2.68
C GLY A 4 -1.17 17.66 -3.14
N ASN A 5 -1.68 16.47 -2.81
CA ASN A 5 -3.09 16.17 -2.94
C ASN A 5 -3.83 17.03 -1.91
N GLU A 6 -4.32 18.19 -2.33
CA GLU A 6 -5.29 18.96 -1.56
C GLU A 6 -6.57 18.12 -1.49
N TYR A 7 -6.70 17.34 -0.42
CA TYR A 7 -7.95 16.65 -0.12
C TYR A 7 -9.01 17.71 0.22
N THR A 8 -9.63 18.29 -0.79
CA THR A 8 -10.96 18.87 -0.65
C THR A 8 -11.81 17.76 -0.03
N GLY A 9 -12.59 18.01 1.02
CA GLY A 9 -13.33 16.98 1.76
C GLY A 9 -14.43 16.24 0.97
N LYS A 10 -14.31 16.18 -0.35
CA LYS A 10 -15.18 15.47 -1.29
C LYS A 10 -14.60 14.10 -1.60
N LEU A 11 -15.48 13.10 -1.61
CA LEU A 11 -15.15 11.75 -2.03
C LEU A 11 -14.83 11.71 -3.53
N THR A 12 -13.95 10.80 -3.91
CA THR A 12 -13.66 10.52 -5.32
C THR A 12 -14.80 9.73 -5.97
N ASP A 13 -14.90 9.76 -7.29
CA ASP A 13 -15.94 9.01 -8.02
C ASP A 13 -15.93 7.51 -7.74
N LEU A 14 -14.73 6.93 -7.53
CA LEU A 14 -14.57 5.54 -7.14
C LEU A 14 -15.11 5.29 -5.72
N GLN A 15 -14.81 6.17 -4.77
CA GLN A 15 -15.32 6.08 -3.41
C GLN A 15 -16.85 6.17 -3.37
N ILE A 16 -17.44 7.08 -4.16
CA ILE A 16 -18.90 7.20 -4.30
C ILE A 16 -19.49 5.95 -4.93
N SER A 17 -18.84 5.39 -5.94
CA SER A 17 -19.29 4.16 -6.61
C SER A 17 -19.25 2.95 -5.67
N LEU A 18 -18.23 2.85 -4.83
CA LEU A 18 -18.14 1.83 -3.78
C LEU A 18 -19.27 1.98 -2.75
N LEU A 19 -19.57 3.20 -2.31
CA LEU A 19 -20.69 3.44 -1.39
C LEU A 19 -22.02 3.00 -1.99
N ARG A 20 -22.29 3.30 -3.27
CA ARG A 20 -23.51 2.87 -3.97
C ARG A 20 -23.60 1.34 -4.11
N LEU A 21 -22.48 0.67 -4.33
CA LEU A 21 -22.43 -0.79 -4.46
C LEU A 21 -22.67 -1.47 -3.11
N LEU A 22 -22.17 -0.90 -2.01
CA LEU A 22 -22.42 -1.38 -0.66
C LEU A 22 -23.87 -1.14 -0.22
N ASP A 23 -24.50 -0.06 -0.70
CA ASP A 23 -25.92 0.26 -0.45
C ASP A 23 -26.89 -0.78 -1.06
N GLN A 24 -26.43 -1.60 -2.02
CA GLN A 24 -27.22 -2.71 -2.57
C GLN A 24 -27.36 -3.90 -1.62
N GLY A 25 -26.70 -3.86 -0.44
CA GLY A 25 -26.83 -4.89 0.59
C GLY A 25 -26.02 -6.14 0.28
N LEU A 26 -24.70 -6.01 0.20
CA LEU A 26 -23.81 -7.16 0.04
C LEU A 26 -23.96 -8.14 1.21
N ASP A 27 -24.00 -9.43 0.89
CA ASP A 27 -23.89 -10.46 1.92
C ASP A 27 -22.45 -10.55 2.49
N SER A 28 -22.27 -11.38 3.50
CA SER A 28 -20.98 -11.52 4.19
C SER A 28 -19.87 -12.11 3.32
N GLN A 29 -20.19 -12.97 2.34
CA GLN A 29 -19.22 -13.55 1.42
C GLN A 29 -18.78 -12.51 0.39
N GLN A 30 -19.73 -11.79 -0.21
CA GLN A 30 -19.45 -10.72 -1.16
C GLN A 30 -18.62 -9.61 -0.50
N THR A 31 -18.94 -9.24 0.74
CA THR A 31 -18.15 -8.28 1.53
C THR A 31 -16.71 -8.74 1.72
N LEU A 32 -16.50 -10.04 2.00
CA LEU A 32 -15.18 -10.62 2.16
C LEU A 32 -14.39 -10.60 0.85
N GLU A 33 -15.03 -10.91 -0.27
CA GLU A 33 -14.42 -10.87 -1.61
C GLU A 33 -13.95 -9.46 -1.98
N VAL A 34 -14.82 -8.45 -1.79
CA VAL A 34 -14.46 -7.05 -2.05
C VAL A 34 -13.30 -6.61 -1.16
N ARG A 35 -13.31 -6.98 0.13
CA ARG A 35 -12.22 -6.68 1.07
C ARG A 35 -10.90 -7.30 0.60
N ARG A 36 -10.92 -8.55 0.15
CA ARG A 36 -9.72 -9.23 -0.38
C ARG A 36 -9.20 -8.56 -1.64
N LEU A 37 -10.09 -8.15 -2.55
CA LEU A 37 -9.71 -7.45 -3.77
C LEU A 37 -9.00 -6.13 -3.46
N LEU A 38 -9.56 -5.32 -2.54
CA LEU A 38 -8.93 -4.08 -2.10
C LEU A 38 -7.58 -4.33 -1.41
N LEU A 39 -7.51 -5.32 -0.52
CA LEU A 39 -6.27 -5.67 0.18
C LEU A 39 -5.17 -6.10 -0.79
N ASN A 40 -5.52 -6.92 -1.79
CA ASN A 40 -4.58 -7.39 -2.81
C ASN A 40 -4.06 -6.24 -3.68
N TYR A 41 -4.91 -5.28 -4.01
CA TYR A 41 -4.50 -4.09 -4.77
C TYR A 41 -3.45 -3.27 -4.00
N PHE A 42 -3.74 -2.93 -2.74
CA PHE A 42 -2.82 -2.13 -1.93
C PHE A 42 -1.54 -2.90 -1.57
N SER A 43 -1.60 -4.20 -1.33
CA SER A 43 -0.41 -5.01 -1.03
C SER A 43 0.53 -5.13 -2.23
N ALA A 44 -0.03 -5.21 -3.45
CA ALA A 44 0.77 -5.18 -4.68
C ALA A 44 1.49 -3.83 -4.83
N GLN A 45 0.80 -2.71 -4.63
CA GLN A 45 1.43 -1.39 -4.69
C GLN A 45 2.55 -1.22 -3.66
N LEU A 46 2.34 -1.71 -2.44
CA LEU A 46 3.36 -1.69 -1.39
C LEU A 46 4.58 -2.50 -1.80
N LYS A 47 4.37 -3.70 -2.35
CA LYS A 47 5.46 -4.57 -2.81
C LYS A 47 6.27 -3.92 -3.92
N ASP A 48 5.61 -3.27 -4.87
CA ASP A 48 6.28 -2.59 -5.99
C ASP A 48 7.13 -1.41 -5.49
N GLU A 49 6.60 -0.63 -4.55
CA GLU A 49 7.32 0.50 -3.95
C GLU A 49 8.53 0.01 -3.13
N VAL A 50 8.36 -1.03 -2.31
CA VAL A 50 9.48 -1.64 -1.57
C VAL A 50 10.54 -2.17 -2.53
N SER A 51 10.13 -2.87 -3.60
CA SER A 51 11.08 -3.40 -4.59
C SER A 51 11.88 -2.28 -5.26
N ARG A 52 11.21 -1.18 -5.63
CA ARG A 52 11.88 0.00 -6.19
C ARG A 52 12.91 0.58 -5.22
N VAL A 53 12.53 0.79 -3.95
CA VAL A 53 13.45 1.34 -2.94
C VAL A 53 14.64 0.42 -2.70
N VAL A 54 14.44 -0.89 -2.73
CA VAL A 54 15.49 -1.90 -2.56
C VAL A 54 16.49 -1.85 -3.70
N GLU A 55 16.00 -1.74 -4.93
CA GLU A 55 16.83 -1.57 -6.13
C GLU A 55 17.60 -0.25 -6.10
N GLU A 56 16.93 0.87 -5.80
CA GLU A 56 17.54 2.20 -5.73
C GLU A 56 18.62 2.31 -4.66
N LYS A 57 18.41 1.69 -3.49
CA LYS A 57 19.36 1.68 -2.37
C LYS A 57 20.39 0.56 -2.46
N GLY A 58 20.25 -0.35 -3.43
CA GLY A 58 21.13 -1.50 -3.61
C GLY A 58 21.18 -2.43 -2.39
N TYR A 59 20.06 -2.59 -1.68
CA TYR A 59 20.02 -3.45 -0.50
C TYR A 59 20.22 -4.91 -0.89
N THR A 60 21.12 -5.58 -0.17
CA THR A 60 21.41 -7.01 -0.35
C THR A 60 20.65 -7.84 0.68
N GLU A 61 20.56 -9.15 0.46
CA GLU A 61 19.98 -10.09 1.43
C GLU A 61 20.66 -10.01 2.81
N GLU A 62 21.98 -9.76 2.84
CA GLU A 62 22.73 -9.54 4.08
C GLU A 62 22.37 -8.23 4.79
N ASP A 63 21.87 -7.22 4.06
CA ASP A 63 21.37 -5.99 4.66
C ASP A 63 20.04 -6.22 5.37
N PHE A 64 19.15 -7.00 4.75
CA PHE A 64 17.90 -7.42 5.40
C PHE A 64 18.15 -8.30 6.62
N ARG A 65 19.10 -9.24 6.55
CA ARG A 65 19.47 -10.05 7.73
C ARG A 65 20.02 -9.19 8.86
N ARG A 66 20.79 -8.14 8.55
CA ARG A 66 21.27 -7.18 9.56
C ARG A 66 20.12 -6.34 10.16
N MET A 67 19.16 -5.88 9.35
CA MET A 67 17.98 -5.16 9.85
C MET A 67 17.09 -6.00 10.78
N LEU A 68 17.06 -7.33 10.61
CA LEU A 68 16.26 -8.24 11.46
C LEU A 68 16.93 -8.57 12.80
N VAL A 69 18.25 -8.36 12.91
CA VAL A 69 19.06 -8.73 14.08
C VAL A 69 19.42 -7.50 14.91
N ASP A 70 19.50 -6.32 14.29
CA ASP A 70 19.96 -5.09 14.93
C ASP A 70 18.86 -4.02 14.92
N ASP A 71 18.38 -3.62 16.09
CA ASP A 71 17.33 -2.61 16.27
C ASP A 71 17.77 -1.19 15.81
N ASN A 72 19.07 -1.01 15.49
CA ASN A 72 19.65 0.29 15.15
C ASN A 72 20.34 0.30 13.78
N PHE A 73 19.61 -0.02 12.72
CA PHE A 73 20.14 -0.01 11.35
C PHE A 73 20.16 1.41 10.73
N PRO A 74 21.33 1.96 10.34
CA PRO A 74 21.40 3.29 9.71
C PRO A 74 20.90 3.24 8.26
N ALA A 75 19.84 4.00 7.95
CA ALA A 75 19.11 3.97 6.68
C ALA A 75 19.86 4.56 5.44
N ILE A 76 21.16 4.83 5.54
CA ILE A 76 21.93 5.53 4.50
C ILE A 76 23.33 4.91 4.37
N ARG A 77 23.64 4.34 3.20
CA ARG A 77 25.03 4.17 2.74
C ARG A 77 25.41 5.39 1.89
N LYS A 78 26.54 6.01 2.23
CA LYS A 78 27.18 7.08 1.43
C LYS A 78 27.66 6.57 0.10
#